data_AF-A0A2N1M3I4-F1
#
_entry.id   AF-A0A2N1M3I4-F1
#
_cell.length_a   1.000
_cell.length_b   1.000
_cell.length_c   1.000
_cell.angle_alpha   90.00
_cell.angle_beta   90.00
_cell.angle_gamma   90.00
#
_symmetry.space_group_name_H-M   'P 1'
#
loop_
_entity.id
_entity.type
_entity.pdbx_description
1 polymer ?
#
loop_
_entity_poly.entity_id
_entity_poly.type
_entity_poly.pdbx_seq_one_letter_code
_entity_poly.pdbx_strand_id
1 'polypeptide(L)'
;MEFLNIHDYDGRIQNQQELRIMKNSKLVDFILHPLHNTKDYIESANILFATFEKIEQKDYLNNFVIPAICDWPGQINLRRAITLRLNKKDNSGIPSQILSLIPMIGPLHISLNSRETLFQIYHFFFEMIYHNLFGENKILAQKPKPRLIDLILNLTFYGWKNVRNLIINHFGNTKDIEYLTMIDLLDNSLPLTLEIYTKLFRCGFYEGYLESIVKIWVLFQRLQRHNYNKAPLIFLSDVFYWTLNKHPIIDILKNNLPIFNDYFVENFH
;
A
#
# COMPACT_ATOMS: atom_id res chain seq x y z
N MET A 1 -12.52 10.08 24.53
CA MET A 1 -13.23 9.02 23.77
C MET A 1 -13.02 9.31 22.30
N GLU A 2 -12.09 8.59 21.66
CA GLU A 2 -11.87 8.69 20.22
C GLU A 2 -13.01 7.97 19.49
N PHE A 3 -13.63 8.65 18.52
CA PHE A 3 -14.66 8.07 17.67
C PHE A 3 -14.04 6.97 16.78
N LEU A 4 -14.35 5.71 17.10
CA LEU A 4 -14.12 4.56 16.21
C LEU A 4 -15.13 4.62 15.06
N ASN A 5 -14.90 5.49 14.08
CA ASN A 5 -15.55 5.38 12.79
C ASN A 5 -14.70 4.47 11.90
N ILE A 6 -15.22 3.26 11.67
CA ILE A 6 -14.49 2.09 11.16
C ILE A 6 -14.33 2.13 9.61
N HIS A 7 -14.57 3.30 9.01
CA HIS A 7 -14.24 3.65 7.62
C HIS A 7 -13.66 5.08 7.50
N ASP A 8 -13.48 5.73 8.63
CA ASP A 8 -12.96 7.07 8.76
C ASP A 8 -11.52 6.88 9.21
N TYR A 9 -10.62 6.91 8.24
CA TYR A 9 -9.20 7.08 8.55
C TYR A 9 -8.91 8.52 8.99
N ASP A 10 -9.92 9.32 9.32
CA ASP A 10 -9.95 10.78 9.33
C ASP A 10 -9.64 11.38 10.69
N GLY A 11 -9.92 10.66 11.78
CA GLY A 11 -9.77 11.16 13.15
C GLY A 11 -8.32 11.41 13.66
N ARG A 12 -7.28 10.91 12.97
CA ARG A 12 -5.91 10.88 13.55
C ARG A 12 -4.92 11.93 13.02
N ILE A 13 -5.25 12.70 11.98
CA ILE A 13 -4.30 13.68 11.41
C ILE A 13 -5.06 14.95 11.00
N GLN A 14 -4.82 16.07 11.69
CA GLN A 14 -5.33 17.40 11.30
C GLN A 14 -4.60 17.97 10.07
N ASN A 15 -3.34 17.56 9.86
CA ASN A 15 -2.54 17.99 8.71
C ASN A 15 -2.91 17.17 7.45
N GLN A 16 -2.94 17.84 6.28
CA GLN A 16 -3.18 17.24 4.95
C GLN A 16 -4.60 16.69 4.67
N GLN A 17 -5.65 17.25 5.29
CA GLN A 17 -7.04 16.95 4.93
C GLN A 17 -7.34 17.19 3.44
N GLU A 18 -6.66 18.13 2.79
CA GLU A 18 -6.86 18.43 1.37
C GLU A 18 -6.49 17.27 0.44
N LEU A 19 -5.50 16.44 0.80
CA LEU A 19 -5.10 15.25 0.04
C LEU A 19 -6.08 14.08 0.20
N ARG A 20 -7.19 14.29 0.93
CA ARG A 20 -8.29 13.32 1.09
C ARG A 20 -9.50 13.67 0.24
N ILE A 21 -9.56 14.90 -0.26
CA ILE A 21 -10.66 15.38 -1.07
C ILE A 21 -10.13 15.54 -2.48
N MET A 22 -10.92 15.15 -3.47
CA MET A 22 -10.62 15.42 -4.88
C MET A 22 -10.76 16.91 -5.25
N LYS A 23 -10.39 17.84 -4.35
CA LYS A 23 -10.39 19.29 -4.59
C LYS A 23 -9.38 19.68 -5.65
N ASN A 24 -8.21 19.02 -5.63
CA ASN A 24 -7.12 19.26 -6.57
C ASN A 24 -6.99 18.12 -7.62
N SER A 25 -7.99 17.25 -7.70
CA SER A 25 -8.01 16.13 -8.64
C SER A 25 -9.04 16.43 -9.72
N LYS A 26 -8.68 16.15 -10.98
CA LYS A 26 -9.63 16.14 -12.08
C LYS A 26 -9.80 14.70 -12.54
N LEU A 27 -11.02 14.18 -12.42
CA LEU A 27 -11.38 12.94 -13.08
C LEU A 27 -11.34 13.18 -14.58
N VAL A 28 -10.57 12.35 -15.27
CA VAL A 28 -10.35 12.47 -16.72
C VAL A 28 -11.31 11.55 -17.48
N ASP A 29 -11.46 10.28 -17.05
CA ASP A 29 -12.34 9.30 -17.69
C ASP A 29 -12.65 8.13 -16.74
N PHE A 30 -13.69 7.35 -17.06
CA PHE A 30 -14.00 6.05 -16.45
C PHE A 30 -14.01 4.97 -17.53
N ILE A 31 -13.05 4.04 -17.43
CA ILE A 31 -12.86 3.00 -18.44
C ILE A 31 -12.97 1.66 -17.75
N LEU A 32 -13.97 0.87 -18.16
CA LEU A 32 -14.04 -0.53 -17.80
C LEU A 32 -13.06 -1.31 -18.69
N HIS A 33 -11.99 -1.83 -18.09
CA HIS A 33 -10.99 -2.64 -18.79
C HIS A 33 -10.57 -3.84 -17.93
N PRO A 34 -10.38 -5.05 -18.49
CA PRO A 34 -10.03 -6.25 -17.72
C PRO A 34 -8.74 -6.15 -16.90
N LEU A 35 -7.74 -5.37 -17.32
CA LEU A 35 -6.47 -5.16 -16.60
C LEU A 35 -5.82 -6.46 -16.06
N HIS A 36 -5.86 -7.56 -16.82
CA HIS A 36 -5.36 -8.86 -16.36
C HIS A 36 -3.91 -9.12 -16.79
N ASN A 37 -3.51 -8.60 -17.95
CA ASN A 37 -2.24 -8.93 -18.57
C ASN A 37 -1.55 -7.71 -19.20
N THR A 38 -0.32 -7.88 -19.69
CA THR A 38 0.47 -6.77 -20.25
C THR A 38 -0.18 -6.11 -21.46
N LYS A 39 -0.89 -6.86 -22.32
CA LYS A 39 -1.63 -6.29 -23.45
C LYS A 39 -2.75 -5.37 -22.95
N ASP A 40 -3.51 -5.80 -21.95
CA ASP A 40 -4.59 -5.01 -21.38
C ASP A 40 -4.09 -3.68 -20.80
N TYR A 41 -2.94 -3.71 -20.11
CA TYR A 41 -2.30 -2.50 -19.58
C TYR A 41 -1.75 -1.58 -20.68
N ILE A 42 -1.22 -2.13 -21.78
CA ILE A 42 -0.82 -1.33 -22.94
C ILE A 42 -2.04 -0.63 -23.56
N GLU A 43 -3.16 -1.35 -23.70
CA GLU A 43 -4.40 -0.77 -24.21
C GLU A 43 -4.91 0.36 -23.31
N SER A 44 -4.90 0.15 -21.99
CA SER A 44 -5.31 1.18 -21.03
C SER A 44 -4.37 2.40 -21.04
N ALA A 45 -3.06 2.19 -21.17
CA ALA A 45 -2.09 3.28 -21.34
C ALA A 45 -2.32 4.05 -22.65
N ASN A 46 -2.69 3.36 -23.74
CA ASN A 46 -3.01 4.03 -25.01
C ASN A 46 -4.24 4.93 -24.88
N ILE A 47 -5.23 4.55 -24.08
CA ILE A 47 -6.39 5.42 -23.80
C ILE A 47 -5.93 6.66 -23.04
N LEU A 48 -5.07 6.52 -22.03
CA LEU A 48 -4.47 7.65 -21.33
C LEU A 48 -3.75 8.60 -22.30
N PHE A 49 -2.92 8.06 -23.20
CA PHE A 49 -2.20 8.87 -24.19
C PHE A 49 -3.14 9.62 -25.13
N ALA A 50 -4.16 8.94 -25.66
CA ALA A 50 -5.18 9.57 -26.47
C ALA A 50 -5.91 10.70 -25.73
N THR A 51 -6.09 10.58 -24.41
CA THR A 51 -6.70 11.66 -23.62
C THR A 51 -5.78 12.86 -23.46
N PHE A 52 -4.48 12.67 -23.25
CA PHE A 52 -3.51 13.78 -23.27
C PHE A 52 -3.49 14.50 -24.62
N GLU A 53 -3.67 13.75 -25.73
CA GLU A 53 -3.80 14.36 -27.05
C GLU A 53 -5.07 15.20 -27.19
N LYS A 54 -6.20 14.75 -26.64
CA LYS A 54 -7.49 15.46 -26.69
C LYS A 54 -7.49 16.76 -25.89
N ILE A 55 -6.75 16.85 -24.79
CA ILE A 55 -6.64 18.07 -23.98
C ILE A 55 -5.51 19.00 -24.44
N GLU A 56 -5.03 18.83 -25.68
CA GLU A 56 -3.95 19.61 -26.29
C GLU A 56 -2.60 19.55 -25.53
N GLN A 57 -2.38 18.50 -24.75
CA GLN A 57 -1.15 18.26 -24.00
C GLN A 57 -0.26 17.19 -24.65
N LYS A 58 -0.17 17.19 -25.98
CA LYS A 58 0.57 16.18 -26.76
C LYS A 58 2.04 16.08 -26.36
N ASP A 59 2.66 17.23 -26.11
CA ASP A 59 4.08 17.30 -25.73
C ASP A 59 4.32 17.03 -24.25
N TYR A 60 3.28 16.90 -23.42
CA TYR A 60 3.45 16.66 -22.00
C TYR A 60 4.17 15.34 -21.75
N LEU A 61 3.75 14.27 -22.40
CA LEU A 61 4.35 12.93 -22.25
C LEU A 61 5.77 12.83 -22.83
N ASN A 62 6.17 13.79 -23.68
CA ASN A 62 7.52 13.87 -24.22
C ASN A 62 8.49 14.58 -23.26
N ASN A 63 7.96 15.44 -22.37
CA ASN A 63 8.76 16.31 -21.50
C ASN A 63 8.66 15.95 -20.01
N PHE A 64 7.62 15.23 -19.61
CA PHE A 64 7.33 14.91 -18.22
C PHE A 64 7.16 13.43 -17.99
N VAL A 65 7.30 13.07 -16.71
CA VAL A 65 7.13 11.71 -16.23
C VAL A 65 5.91 11.65 -15.33
N ILE A 66 5.12 10.58 -15.46
CA ILE A 66 3.88 10.36 -14.71
C ILE A 66 4.08 9.15 -13.79
N PRO A 67 4.08 9.35 -12.46
CA PRO A 67 3.97 8.26 -11.51
C PRO A 67 2.63 7.54 -11.69
N ALA A 68 2.68 6.26 -12.01
CA ALA A 68 1.50 5.38 -12.11
C ALA A 68 1.39 4.57 -10.82
N ILE A 69 0.60 5.07 -9.86
CA ILE A 69 0.36 4.41 -8.57
C ILE A 69 -0.67 3.30 -8.78
N CYS A 70 -0.28 2.07 -8.51
CA CYS A 70 -1.13 0.91 -8.80
C CYS A 70 -0.81 -0.27 -7.89
N ASP A 71 -1.71 -1.26 -7.89
CA ASP A 71 -1.51 -2.54 -7.25
C ASP A 71 -0.42 -3.38 -7.95
N TRP A 72 -0.25 -4.64 -7.50
CA TRP A 72 0.76 -5.52 -8.08
C TRP A 72 0.62 -5.75 -9.60
N PRO A 73 -0.56 -6.16 -10.13
CA PRO A 73 -0.80 -6.23 -11.57
C PRO A 73 -0.38 -4.98 -12.34
N GLY A 74 -0.73 -3.78 -11.87
CA GLY A 74 -0.35 -2.54 -12.54
C GLY A 74 1.15 -2.32 -12.53
N GLN A 75 1.79 -2.62 -11.40
CA GLN A 75 3.22 -2.47 -11.24
C GLN A 75 3.99 -3.37 -12.21
N ILE A 76 3.61 -4.65 -12.31
CA ILE A 76 4.37 -5.62 -13.11
C ILE A 76 4.09 -5.48 -14.62
N ASN A 77 2.84 -5.25 -15.00
CA ASN A 77 2.45 -5.21 -16.41
C ASN A 77 2.92 -3.94 -17.10
N LEU A 78 2.85 -2.78 -16.43
CA LEU A 78 3.41 -1.54 -16.98
C LEU A 78 4.94 -1.64 -17.13
N ARG A 79 5.65 -2.22 -16.16
CA ARG A 79 7.10 -2.46 -16.28
C ARG A 79 7.45 -3.39 -17.43
N ARG A 80 6.65 -4.44 -17.65
CA ARG A 80 6.81 -5.32 -18.82
C ARG A 80 6.62 -4.55 -20.13
N ALA A 81 5.60 -3.70 -20.22
CA ALA A 81 5.38 -2.87 -21.39
C ALA A 81 6.56 -1.92 -21.67
N ILE A 82 7.06 -1.24 -20.64
CA ILE A 82 8.26 -0.37 -20.70
C ILE A 82 9.47 -1.17 -21.17
N THR A 83 9.73 -2.34 -20.57
CA THR A 83 10.87 -3.20 -20.92
C THR A 83 10.78 -3.68 -22.36
N LEU A 84 9.60 -4.09 -22.82
CA LEU A 84 9.37 -4.51 -24.21
C LEU A 84 9.62 -3.35 -25.19
N ARG A 85 9.18 -2.13 -24.84
CA ARG A 85 9.46 -0.92 -25.63
C ARG A 85 10.94 -0.61 -25.71
N LEU A 86 11.67 -0.65 -24.59
CA LEU A 86 13.11 -0.40 -24.57
C LEU A 86 13.89 -1.43 -25.40
N ASN A 87 13.54 -2.71 -25.28
CA ASN A 87 14.27 -3.79 -25.94
C ASN A 87 13.99 -3.88 -27.45
N LYS A 88 12.73 -3.69 -27.86
CA LYS A 88 12.32 -3.87 -29.27
C LYS A 88 12.16 -2.56 -30.03
N LYS A 89 12.24 -1.39 -29.37
CA LYS A 89 11.98 -0.07 -29.96
C LYS A 89 10.65 -0.10 -30.73
N ASP A 90 10.61 0.45 -31.95
CA ASP A 90 9.39 0.55 -32.77
C ASP A 90 8.82 -0.80 -33.18
N ASN A 91 9.63 -1.86 -33.18
CA ASN A 91 9.17 -3.22 -33.47
C ASN A 91 8.30 -3.82 -32.33
N SER A 92 8.20 -3.16 -31.18
CA SER A 92 7.30 -3.60 -30.10
C SER A 92 5.82 -3.35 -30.42
N GLY A 93 5.51 -2.39 -31.31
CA GLY A 93 4.15 -1.87 -31.50
C GLY A 93 3.63 -1.07 -30.30
N ILE A 94 4.46 -0.79 -29.29
CA ILE A 94 4.11 -0.01 -28.10
C ILE A 94 4.54 1.45 -28.35
N PRO A 95 3.68 2.46 -28.09
CA PRO A 95 4.05 3.85 -28.24
C PRO A 95 5.22 4.27 -27.33
N SER A 96 6.04 5.25 -27.76
CA SER A 96 7.15 5.77 -26.95
C SER A 96 6.70 6.43 -25.66
N GLN A 97 5.46 6.94 -25.63
CA GLN A 97 4.82 7.55 -24.47
C GLN A 97 4.77 6.60 -23.27
N ILE A 98 4.81 5.28 -23.45
CA ILE A 98 4.89 4.33 -22.32
C ILE A 98 6.13 4.58 -21.43
N LEU A 99 7.21 5.12 -22.01
CA LEU A 99 8.44 5.42 -21.30
C LEU A 99 8.31 6.64 -20.36
N SER A 100 7.24 7.43 -20.51
CA SER A 100 6.93 8.53 -19.60
C SER A 100 6.25 8.06 -18.32
N LEU A 101 5.87 6.78 -18.21
CA LEU A 101 5.24 6.24 -17.00
C LEU A 101 6.28 5.66 -16.04
N ILE A 102 6.15 5.95 -14.75
CA ILE A 102 6.89 5.28 -13.67
C ILE A 102 5.89 4.48 -12.81
N PRO A 103 5.83 3.16 -12.97
CA PRO A 103 4.96 2.33 -12.14
C PRO A 103 5.45 2.31 -10.69
N MET A 104 4.62 2.68 -9.73
CA MET A 104 4.91 2.65 -8.30
C MET A 104 3.84 1.85 -7.56
N ILE A 105 4.26 1.08 -6.56
CA ILE A 105 3.34 0.30 -5.73
C ILE A 105 2.48 1.22 -4.87
N GLY A 106 1.17 0.96 -4.89
CA GLY A 106 0.16 1.63 -4.09
C GLY A 106 0.40 1.50 -2.58
N PRO A 107 0.62 2.62 -1.86
CA PRO A 107 0.79 2.62 -0.41
C PRO A 107 -0.44 2.10 0.33
N LEU A 108 -1.65 2.35 -0.18
CA LEU A 108 -2.88 1.82 0.39
C LEU A 108 -2.94 0.30 0.20
N HIS A 109 -2.65 -0.21 -1.01
CA HIS A 109 -2.61 -1.64 -1.25
C HIS A 109 -1.58 -2.37 -0.38
N ILE A 110 -0.40 -1.79 -0.14
CA ILE A 110 0.57 -2.35 0.81
C ILE A 110 -0.08 -2.52 2.19
N SER A 111 -0.74 -1.47 2.68
CA SER A 111 -1.40 -1.50 3.98
C SER A 111 -2.53 -2.53 4.04
N LEU A 112 -3.44 -2.54 3.06
CA LEU A 112 -4.57 -3.47 3.02
C LEU A 112 -4.08 -4.93 2.97
N ASN A 113 -3.14 -5.23 2.09
CA ASN A 113 -2.57 -6.57 1.96
C ASN A 113 -1.83 -6.99 3.23
N SER A 114 -1.15 -6.07 3.91
CA SER A 114 -0.46 -6.37 5.16
C SER A 114 -1.43 -6.74 6.28
N ARG A 115 -2.54 -6.01 6.42
CA ARG A 115 -3.58 -6.29 7.43
C ARG A 115 -4.32 -7.59 7.15
N GLU A 116 -4.71 -7.83 5.91
CA GLU A 116 -5.35 -9.08 5.50
C GLU A 116 -4.42 -10.27 5.77
N THR A 117 -3.15 -10.18 5.36
CA THR A 117 -2.15 -11.24 5.56
C THR A 117 -1.95 -11.50 7.05
N LEU A 118 -1.77 -10.46 7.85
CA LEU A 118 -1.57 -10.59 9.29
C LEU A 118 -2.77 -11.28 9.94
N PHE A 119 -3.98 -10.86 9.59
CA PHE A 119 -5.20 -11.46 10.09
C PHE A 119 -5.33 -12.95 9.73
N GLN A 120 -5.07 -13.29 8.46
CA GLN A 120 -5.20 -14.67 7.97
C GLN A 120 -4.18 -15.61 8.60
N ILE A 121 -2.92 -15.19 8.74
CA ILE A 121 -1.86 -16.02 9.34
C ILE A 121 -2.13 -16.26 10.82
N TYR A 122 -2.56 -15.23 11.54
CA TYR A 122 -2.85 -15.32 12.98
C TYR A 122 -4.35 -15.44 13.25
N HIS A 123 -5.09 -16.09 12.33
CA HIS A 123 -6.55 -16.21 12.44
C HIS A 123 -6.96 -16.82 13.79
N PHE A 124 -6.24 -17.86 14.24
CA PHE A 124 -6.49 -18.51 15.53
C PHE A 124 -6.54 -17.50 16.70
N PHE A 125 -5.60 -16.54 16.73
CA PHE A 125 -5.52 -15.55 17.79
C PHE A 125 -6.61 -14.49 17.66
N PHE A 126 -6.84 -14.00 16.44
CA PHE A 126 -7.86 -12.98 16.21
C PHE A 126 -9.30 -13.53 16.36
N GLU A 127 -9.49 -14.82 16.10
CA GLU A 127 -10.73 -15.54 16.36
C GLU A 127 -11.00 -15.64 17.87
N MET A 128 -9.99 -15.95 18.68
CA MET A 128 -10.13 -15.90 20.14
C MET A 128 -10.53 -14.50 20.63
N ILE A 129 -9.89 -13.45 20.12
CA ILE A 129 -10.26 -12.06 20.46
C ILE A 129 -11.69 -11.77 20.03
N TYR A 130 -12.07 -12.18 18.82
CA TYR A 130 -13.41 -11.97 18.29
C TYR A 130 -14.49 -12.61 19.17
N HIS A 131 -14.33 -13.88 19.54
CA HIS A 131 -15.31 -14.56 20.39
C HIS A 131 -15.39 -13.96 21.80
N ASN A 132 -14.27 -13.52 22.37
CA ASN A 132 -14.27 -12.83 23.66
C ASN A 132 -14.99 -11.47 23.60
N LEU A 133 -14.91 -10.76 22.47
CA LEU A 133 -15.53 -9.43 22.31
C LEU A 133 -17.01 -9.49 21.90
N PHE A 134 -17.38 -10.43 21.04
CA PHE A 134 -18.70 -10.46 20.39
C PHE A 134 -19.57 -11.66 20.82
N GLY A 135 -19.00 -12.62 21.55
CA GLY A 135 -19.65 -13.82 22.06
C GLY A 135 -19.23 -15.10 21.34
N GLU A 136 -19.12 -16.19 22.09
CA GLU A 136 -18.66 -17.51 21.60
C GLU A 136 -19.53 -18.07 20.45
N ASN A 137 -20.83 -17.77 20.47
CA ASN A 137 -21.77 -18.25 19.45
C ASN A 137 -21.73 -17.45 18.13
N LYS A 138 -20.92 -16.39 18.04
CA LYS A 138 -20.80 -15.59 16.80
C LYS A 138 -19.82 -16.23 15.84
N ILE A 139 -20.20 -16.32 14.57
CA ILE A 139 -19.35 -16.91 13.53
C ILE A 139 -18.42 -15.83 12.95
N LEU A 140 -17.12 -16.06 13.04
CA LEU A 140 -16.11 -15.33 12.27
C LEU A 140 -15.90 -16.03 10.93
N ALA A 141 -16.13 -15.32 9.83
CA ALA A 141 -15.84 -15.87 8.51
C ALA A 141 -14.33 -16.03 8.32
N GLN A 142 -13.89 -17.09 7.62
CA GLN A 142 -12.47 -17.31 7.30
C GLN A 142 -11.82 -16.15 6.52
N LYS A 143 -12.63 -15.42 5.75
CA LYS A 143 -12.25 -14.16 5.10
C LYS A 143 -13.25 -13.07 5.49
N PRO A 144 -13.06 -12.41 6.64
CA PRO A 144 -13.96 -11.36 7.07
C PRO A 144 -13.88 -10.15 6.13
N LYS A 145 -14.91 -9.31 6.15
CA LYS A 145 -14.87 -8.02 5.44
C LYS A 145 -13.71 -7.17 5.96
N PRO A 146 -13.04 -6.36 5.11
CA PRO A 146 -11.93 -5.50 5.53
C PRO A 146 -12.24 -4.63 6.76
N ARG A 147 -13.47 -4.10 6.85
CA ARG A 147 -13.95 -3.35 8.02
C ARG A 147 -13.82 -4.13 9.34
N LEU A 148 -14.18 -5.41 9.33
CA LEU A 148 -14.13 -6.25 10.52
C LEU A 148 -12.67 -6.61 10.87
N ILE A 149 -11.83 -6.86 9.87
CA ILE A 149 -10.39 -7.03 10.07
C ILE A 149 -9.81 -5.79 10.74
N ASP A 150 -10.04 -4.60 10.17
CA ASP A 150 -9.53 -3.33 10.72
C ASP A 150 -10.02 -3.09 12.15
N LEU A 151 -11.29 -3.38 12.45
CA LEU A 151 -11.83 -3.27 13.81
C LEU A 151 -11.07 -4.16 14.80
N ILE A 152 -10.92 -5.45 14.50
CA ILE A 152 -10.27 -6.42 15.39
C ILE A 152 -8.80 -6.06 15.60
N LEU A 153 -8.08 -5.69 14.52
CA LEU A 153 -6.68 -5.28 14.61
C LEU A 153 -6.51 -4.03 15.49
N ASN A 154 -7.37 -3.01 15.34
CA ASN A 154 -7.32 -1.82 16.19
C ASN A 154 -7.63 -2.14 17.65
N LEU A 155 -8.70 -2.90 17.92
CA LEU A 155 -9.05 -3.30 19.30
C LEU A 155 -7.93 -4.10 19.95
N THR A 156 -7.31 -5.01 19.20
CA THR A 156 -6.14 -5.77 19.65
C THR A 156 -4.98 -4.85 20.00
N PHE A 157 -4.68 -3.87 19.14
CA PHE A 157 -3.58 -2.94 19.36
C PHE A 157 -3.77 -2.09 20.61
N TYR A 158 -4.96 -1.51 20.79
CA TYR A 158 -5.28 -0.71 21.98
C TYR A 158 -5.37 -1.57 23.24
N GLY A 159 -5.96 -2.76 23.16
CA GLY A 159 -6.00 -3.71 24.27
C GLY A 159 -4.61 -4.14 24.71
N TRP A 160 -3.74 -4.46 23.75
CA TRP A 160 -2.35 -4.81 24.01
C TRP A 160 -1.60 -3.69 24.73
N LYS A 161 -1.72 -2.44 24.26
CA LYS A 161 -1.08 -1.29 24.93
C LYS A 161 -1.42 -1.19 26.42
N ASN A 162 -2.65 -1.54 26.81
CA ASN A 162 -3.10 -1.46 28.20
C ASN A 162 -2.49 -2.56 29.08
N VAL A 163 -2.26 -3.75 28.53
CA VAL A 163 -1.80 -4.93 29.31
C VAL A 163 -0.32 -5.27 29.09
N ARG A 164 0.32 -4.66 28.08
CA ARG A 164 1.69 -4.97 27.63
C ARG A 164 2.68 -5.04 28.79
N ASN A 165 2.76 -4.00 29.61
CA ASN A 165 3.76 -3.94 30.68
C ASN A 165 3.54 -5.03 31.73
N LEU A 166 2.28 -5.39 32.03
CA LEU A 166 1.96 -6.48 32.95
C LEU A 166 2.46 -7.83 32.39
N ILE A 167 2.20 -8.08 31.12
CA ILE A 167 2.62 -9.32 30.44
C ILE A 167 4.15 -9.39 30.31
N ILE A 168 4.83 -8.31 29.90
CA ILE A 168 6.29 -8.28 29.79
C ILE A 168 6.95 -8.44 31.17
N ASN A 169 6.42 -7.82 32.22
CA ASN A 169 6.99 -7.98 33.56
C ASN A 169 6.86 -9.40 34.10
N HIS A 170 5.77 -10.09 33.75
CA HIS A 170 5.53 -11.46 34.22
C HIS A 170 6.27 -12.51 33.38
N PHE A 171 6.38 -12.31 32.06
CA PHE A 171 6.88 -13.32 31.12
C PHE A 171 8.13 -12.92 30.34
N GLY A 172 8.69 -11.72 30.54
CA GLY A 172 9.71 -11.14 29.65
C GLY A 172 11.04 -11.89 29.58
N ASN A 173 11.35 -12.76 30.55
CA ASN A 173 12.55 -13.60 30.53
C ASN A 173 12.33 -14.98 29.86
N THR A 174 11.13 -15.24 29.37
CA THR A 174 10.76 -16.51 28.73
C THR A 174 11.37 -16.62 27.34
N LYS A 175 11.99 -17.77 27.04
CA LYS A 175 12.53 -18.11 25.70
C LYS A 175 11.56 -18.93 24.84
N ASP A 176 10.33 -19.08 25.31
CA ASP A 176 9.29 -19.81 24.61
C ASP A 176 8.98 -19.17 23.24
N ILE A 177 8.93 -20.00 22.21
CA ILE A 177 8.81 -19.54 20.82
C ILE A 177 7.42 -18.97 20.54
N GLU A 178 6.37 -19.54 21.15
CA GLU A 178 5.00 -19.06 20.96
C GLU A 178 4.84 -17.69 21.61
N TYR A 179 5.36 -17.52 22.83
CA TYR A 179 5.42 -16.23 23.51
C TYR A 179 6.16 -15.18 22.66
N LEU A 180 7.37 -15.48 22.19
CA LEU A 180 8.15 -14.55 21.37
C LEU A 180 7.45 -14.20 20.06
N THR A 181 6.75 -15.16 19.45
CA THR A 181 5.96 -14.94 18.23
C THR A 181 4.78 -14.00 18.51
N MET A 182 4.10 -14.16 19.64
CA MET A 182 3.01 -13.28 20.05
C MET A 182 3.51 -11.87 20.38
N ILE A 183 4.67 -11.75 21.03
CA ILE A 183 5.30 -10.44 21.25
C ILE A 183 5.65 -9.78 19.93
N ASP A 184 6.27 -10.48 18.98
CA ASP A 184 6.58 -9.91 17.66
C ASP A 184 5.33 -9.49 16.87
N LEU A 185 4.24 -10.28 16.97
CA LEU A 185 2.96 -9.91 16.39
C LEU A 185 2.45 -8.58 16.99
N LEU A 186 2.40 -8.48 18.31
CA LEU A 186 1.73 -7.39 19.02
C LEU A 186 2.57 -6.11 19.11
N ASP A 187 3.89 -6.22 19.28
CA ASP A 187 4.81 -5.08 19.40
C ASP A 187 5.32 -4.57 18.05
N ASN A 188 5.46 -5.44 17.04
CA ASN A 188 6.08 -5.07 15.76
C ASN A 188 5.10 -5.13 14.59
N SER A 189 4.54 -6.31 14.31
CA SER A 189 3.78 -6.53 13.07
C SER A 189 2.47 -5.75 13.05
N LEU A 190 1.70 -5.83 14.14
CA LEU A 190 0.41 -5.15 14.27
C LEU A 190 0.52 -3.62 14.16
N PRO A 191 1.35 -2.90 14.95
CA PRO A 191 1.53 -1.47 14.77
C PRO A 191 2.00 -1.10 13.37
N LEU A 192 2.96 -1.84 12.81
CA LEU A 192 3.48 -1.57 11.46
C LEU A 192 2.37 -1.58 10.39
N THR A 193 1.51 -2.60 10.38
CA THR A 193 0.41 -2.72 9.41
C THR A 193 -0.70 -1.68 9.61
N LEU A 194 -0.91 -1.22 10.84
CA LEU A 194 -1.88 -0.15 11.15
C LEU A 194 -1.33 1.23 10.78
N GLU A 195 -0.05 1.49 10.99
CA GLU A 195 0.54 2.83 10.93
C GLU A 195 1.19 3.17 9.57
N ILE A 196 1.66 2.18 8.79
CA ILE A 196 2.44 2.44 7.56
C ILE A 196 1.73 3.38 6.58
N TYR A 197 0.46 3.13 6.30
CA TYR A 197 -0.33 4.04 5.48
C TYR A 197 -0.89 5.18 6.31
N THR A 198 -1.52 4.85 7.45
CA THR A 198 -2.37 5.81 8.15
C THR A 198 -1.61 6.95 8.79
N LYS A 199 -0.37 6.73 9.22
CA LYS A 199 0.49 7.72 9.89
C LYS A 199 1.74 8.04 9.09
N LEU A 200 2.46 7.05 8.60
CA LEU A 200 3.78 7.30 8.00
C LEU A 200 3.64 7.90 6.60
N PHE A 201 2.96 7.18 5.71
CA PHE A 201 2.68 7.67 4.35
C PHE A 201 1.86 8.96 4.36
N ARG A 202 0.70 8.94 5.03
CA ARG A 202 -0.25 10.07 5.00
C ARG A 202 0.16 11.31 5.77
N CYS A 203 1.16 11.26 6.65
CA CYS A 203 1.74 12.49 7.23
C CYS A 203 2.87 13.05 6.36
N GLY A 204 3.27 12.34 5.30
CA GLY A 204 4.46 12.66 4.52
C GLY A 204 5.76 12.42 5.28
N PHE A 205 5.77 11.54 6.28
CA PHE A 205 6.99 11.21 7.01
C PHE A 205 7.83 10.22 6.19
N TYR A 206 8.63 10.77 5.28
CA TYR A 206 9.37 10.00 4.28
C TYR A 206 10.34 8.98 4.88
N GLU A 207 11.18 9.38 5.84
CA GLU A 207 12.19 8.50 6.43
C GLU A 207 11.53 7.32 7.14
N GLY A 208 10.50 7.60 7.95
CA GLY A 208 9.74 6.56 8.64
C GLY A 208 8.98 5.65 7.69
N TYR A 209 8.39 6.20 6.62
CA TYR A 209 7.72 5.40 5.60
C TYR A 209 8.71 4.46 4.89
N LEU A 210 9.88 4.96 4.49
CA LEU A 210 10.91 4.14 3.81
C LEU A 210 11.41 3.01 4.71
N GLU A 211 11.66 3.29 5.99
CA GLU A 211 12.04 2.26 6.97
C GLU A 211 10.92 1.22 7.15
N SER A 212 9.67 1.67 7.23
CA SER A 212 8.52 0.77 7.33
C SER A 212 8.29 -0.07 6.09
N ILE A 213 8.64 0.41 4.89
CA ILE A 213 8.62 -0.39 3.67
C ILE A 213 9.62 -1.55 3.75
N VAL A 214 10.81 -1.34 4.31
CA VAL A 214 11.78 -2.42 4.56
C VAL A 214 11.20 -3.43 5.55
N LYS A 215 10.61 -2.96 6.66
CA LYS A 215 10.00 -3.84 7.67
C LYS A 215 8.81 -4.64 7.09
N ILE A 216 7.97 -4.00 6.28
CA ILE A 216 6.84 -4.66 5.61
C ILE A 216 7.32 -5.68 4.60
N TRP A 217 8.39 -5.39 3.86
CA TRP A 217 9.00 -6.37 2.96
C TRP A 217 9.43 -7.63 3.72
N VAL A 218 10.15 -7.46 4.83
CA VAL A 218 10.55 -8.58 5.70
C VAL A 218 9.33 -9.34 6.20
N LEU A 219 8.27 -8.63 6.63
CA LEU A 219 7.02 -9.24 7.06
C LEU A 219 6.37 -10.07 5.93
N PHE A 220 6.23 -9.52 4.73
CA PHE A 220 5.65 -10.24 3.59
C PHE A 220 6.50 -11.42 3.15
N GLN A 221 7.83 -11.31 3.23
CA GLN A 221 8.72 -12.43 2.93
C GLN A 221 8.56 -13.55 3.96
N ARG A 222 8.51 -13.21 5.25
CA ARG A 222 8.29 -14.18 6.35
C ARG A 222 6.94 -14.87 6.24
N LEU A 223 5.89 -14.12 5.92
CA LEU A 223 4.51 -14.61 5.79
C LEU A 223 4.19 -15.16 4.41
N GLN A 224 5.18 -15.25 3.52
CA GLN A 224 5.05 -15.77 2.15
C GLN A 224 3.90 -15.15 1.34
N ARG A 225 3.65 -13.85 1.53
CA ARG A 225 2.60 -13.15 0.77
C ARG A 225 2.98 -13.09 -0.70
N HIS A 226 2.30 -13.89 -1.51
CA HIS A 226 2.51 -13.92 -2.95
C HIS A 226 2.41 -12.51 -3.54
N ASN A 227 3.29 -12.21 -4.50
CA ASN A 227 3.45 -10.91 -5.16
C ASN A 227 4.02 -9.78 -4.28
N TYR A 228 3.46 -9.56 -3.09
CA TYR A 228 3.88 -8.48 -2.19
C TYR A 228 5.17 -8.80 -1.43
N ASN A 229 5.68 -10.03 -1.48
CA ASN A 229 7.06 -10.32 -1.08
C ASN A 229 8.11 -9.70 -2.03
N LYS A 230 7.70 -9.21 -3.20
CA LYS A 230 8.57 -8.54 -4.18
C LYS A 230 8.21 -7.06 -4.37
N ALA A 231 6.93 -6.69 -4.29
CA ALA A 231 6.49 -5.33 -4.62
C ALA A 231 7.21 -4.21 -3.82
N PRO A 232 7.34 -4.30 -2.49
CA PRO A 232 8.10 -3.32 -1.70
C PRO A 232 9.58 -3.27 -2.07
N LEU A 233 10.18 -4.42 -2.41
CA LEU A 233 11.59 -4.50 -2.82
C LEU A 233 11.83 -3.77 -4.14
N ILE A 234 10.90 -3.87 -5.09
CA ILE A 234 11.01 -3.14 -6.36
C ILE A 234 10.93 -1.62 -6.11
N PHE A 235 10.02 -1.17 -5.24
CA PHE A 235 9.95 0.24 -4.86
C PHE A 235 11.25 0.73 -4.19
N LEU A 236 11.80 -0.05 -3.25
CA LEU A 236 13.08 0.27 -2.61
C LEU A 236 14.22 0.34 -3.64
N SER A 237 14.25 -0.59 -4.59
CA SER A 237 15.24 -0.59 -5.68
C SER A 237 15.19 0.70 -6.49
N ASP A 238 14.00 1.15 -6.87
CA ASP A 238 13.84 2.40 -7.62
C ASP A 238 14.28 3.62 -6.78
N VAL A 239 13.85 3.69 -5.51
CA VAL A 239 14.22 4.78 -4.61
C VAL A 239 15.72 4.85 -4.40
N PHE A 240 16.40 3.72 -4.19
CA PHE A 240 17.85 3.68 -4.05
C PHE A 240 18.55 4.06 -5.34
N TYR A 241 18.06 3.59 -6.49
CA TYR A 241 18.60 4.01 -7.79
C TYR A 241 18.48 5.52 -7.99
N TRP A 242 17.31 6.12 -7.72
CA TRP A 242 17.12 7.57 -7.82
C TRP A 242 17.99 8.35 -6.85
N THR A 243 18.17 7.84 -5.64
CA THR A 243 19.03 8.45 -4.62
C THR A 243 20.49 8.47 -5.08
N LEU A 244 21.01 7.32 -5.55
CA LEU A 244 22.39 7.19 -6.02
C LEU A 244 22.68 8.10 -7.23
N ASN A 245 21.72 8.23 -8.13
CA ASN A 245 21.84 9.06 -9.34
C ASN A 245 21.41 10.52 -9.14
N LYS A 246 21.03 10.92 -7.91
CA LYS A 246 20.53 12.27 -7.59
C LYS A 246 19.38 12.70 -8.53
N HIS A 247 18.49 11.77 -8.85
CA HIS A 247 17.38 12.03 -9.75
C HIS A 247 16.34 12.93 -9.07
N PRO A 248 15.83 14.02 -9.70
CA PRO A 248 14.95 15.02 -9.05
C PRO A 248 13.68 14.46 -8.39
N ILE A 249 13.20 13.30 -8.86
CA ILE A 249 12.05 12.61 -8.26
C ILE A 249 12.25 12.29 -6.77
N ILE A 250 13.49 12.14 -6.30
CA ILE A 250 13.75 11.85 -4.89
C ILE A 250 13.32 13.00 -3.99
N ASP A 251 13.54 14.24 -4.43
CA ASP A 251 13.14 15.43 -3.68
C ASP A 251 11.62 15.62 -3.72
N ILE A 252 10.99 15.27 -4.85
CA ILE A 252 9.53 15.26 -4.96
C ILE A 252 8.94 14.22 -3.99
N LEU A 253 9.49 12.99 -3.94
CA LEU A 253 9.04 11.94 -3.02
C LEU A 253 9.24 12.34 -1.56
N LYS A 254 10.38 12.93 -1.21
CA LYS A 254 10.65 13.39 0.17
C LYS A 254 9.69 14.48 0.63
N ASN A 255 9.45 15.47 -0.23
CA ASN A 255 8.68 16.65 0.15
C ASN A 255 7.17 16.47 -0.05
N ASN A 256 6.75 15.54 -0.91
CA ASN A 256 5.37 15.39 -1.34
C ASN A 256 4.89 13.92 -1.34
N LEU A 257 5.48 13.04 -0.53
CA LEU A 257 5.11 11.61 -0.46
C LEU A 257 3.59 11.32 -0.55
N PRO A 258 2.70 12.03 0.16
CA PRO A 258 1.28 11.67 0.21
C PRO A 258 0.51 11.91 -1.10
N ILE A 259 1.10 12.60 -2.10
CA ILE A 259 0.47 12.77 -3.43
C ILE A 259 0.49 11.46 -4.24
N PHE A 260 1.39 10.53 -3.92
CA PHE A 260 1.58 9.25 -4.62
C PHE A 260 0.58 8.21 -4.08
N ASN A 261 -0.72 8.52 -4.11
CA ASN A 261 -1.77 7.77 -3.42
C ASN A 261 -2.79 7.14 -4.39
N ASP A 262 -3.07 5.87 -4.16
CA ASP A 262 -4.06 5.02 -4.85
C ASP A 262 -5.47 5.10 -4.25
N TYR A 263 -5.65 5.74 -3.10
CA TYR A 263 -6.93 5.85 -2.39
C TYR A 263 -8.09 6.40 -3.23
N PHE A 264 -7.83 7.37 -4.10
CA PHE A 264 -8.89 7.94 -4.94
C PHE A 264 -9.44 6.94 -5.93
N VAL A 265 -8.60 6.05 -6.47
CA VAL A 265 -9.01 5.01 -7.41
C VAL A 265 -9.86 3.97 -6.68
N GLU A 266 -9.43 3.55 -5.50
CA GLU A 266 -10.16 2.57 -4.67
C GLU A 266 -11.55 3.06 -4.24
N ASN A 267 -11.76 4.36 -4.04
CA ASN A 267 -13.08 4.90 -3.70
C ASN A 267 -14.10 4.78 -4.85
N PHE A 268 -13.66 4.55 -6.08
CA PHE A 268 -14.54 4.38 -7.25
C PHE A 268 -14.79 2.92 -7.63
N HIS A 269 -14.15 1.96 -6.96
CA HIS A 269 -14.39 0.52 -7.10
C HIS A 269 -15.54 0.04 -6.19
#